data_AF-A0A7C3HBL0-F1
#
_entry.id   AF-A0A7C3HBL0-F1
#
_cell.length_a   1.000
_cell.length_b   1.000
_cell.length_c   1.000
_cell.angle_alpha   90.00
_cell.angle_beta   90.00
_cell.angle_gamma   90.00
#
_symmetry.space_group_name_H-M   'P 1'
#
loop_
_entity.id
_entity.type
_entity.pdbx_description
1 polymer ?
#
loop_
_entity_poly.entity_id
_entity_poly.type
_entity_poly.pdbx_seq_one_letter_code
_entity_poly.pdbx_strand_id
1 'polypeptide(L)'
;MKQRIPSGFTLLEVLIALGVLAIALGAIIQAIGSATANTTYLRDKTFAHWVAMNQVAELQASQAFPPIGTEKGSEVMANHEWFWQREVNETPGREEIANRSRQVVIEVRRNKNDEKPLVSVMTFVAKSI
;
A
#
# COMPACT_ATOMS: atom_id res chain seq x y z
N MET A 1 -35.95 29.61 55.66
CA MET A 1 -35.08 29.37 54.48
C MET A 1 -34.94 27.87 54.30
N LYS A 2 -35.53 27.29 53.25
CA LYS A 2 -35.57 25.83 53.04
C LYS A 2 -34.25 25.42 52.39
N GLN A 3 -33.34 24.84 53.17
CA GLN A 3 -32.06 24.35 52.64
C GLN A 3 -32.33 23.17 51.72
N ARG A 4 -31.90 23.26 50.46
CA ARG A 4 -31.90 22.14 49.52
C ARG A 4 -30.78 21.19 49.91
N ILE A 5 -31.13 19.96 50.25
CA ILE A 5 -30.16 18.87 50.45
C ILE A 5 -29.57 18.54 49.07
N PRO A 6 -28.25 18.45 48.91
CA PRO A 6 -27.65 18.02 47.65
C PRO A 6 -28.11 16.59 47.34
N SER A 7 -28.73 16.39 46.18
CA SER A 7 -29.06 15.08 45.66
C SER A 7 -27.75 14.35 45.30
N GLY A 8 -27.43 13.29 46.02
CA GLY A 8 -26.33 12.39 45.67
C GLY A 8 -26.67 11.54 44.44
N PHE A 9 -25.64 11.11 43.71
CA PHE A 9 -25.79 10.21 42.56
C PHE A 9 -26.33 8.85 42.99
N THR A 10 -27.26 8.31 42.20
CA THR A 10 -27.78 6.95 42.40
C THR A 10 -26.77 5.91 41.89
N LEU A 11 -26.83 4.69 42.45
CA LEU A 11 -26.04 3.56 41.93
C LEU A 11 -26.30 3.32 40.43
N LEU A 12 -27.56 3.49 40.01
CA LEU A 12 -27.98 3.34 38.62
C LEU A 12 -27.28 4.36 37.70
N GLU A 13 -27.17 5.62 38.11
CA GLU A 13 -26.45 6.64 37.31
C GLU A 13 -24.96 6.29 37.15
N VAL A 14 -24.29 5.84 38.20
CA VAL A 14 -22.87 5.46 38.11
C VAL A 14 -22.70 4.27 37.18
N LEU A 15 -23.59 3.26 37.24
CA LEU A 15 -23.57 2.12 36.33
C LEU A 15 -23.84 2.53 34.88
N ILE A 16 -24.81 3.40 34.64
CA ILE A 16 -25.10 3.92 33.30
C ILE A 16 -23.91 4.73 32.77
N ALA A 17 -23.33 5.60 33.60
CA ALA A 17 -22.16 6.41 33.23
C ALA A 17 -20.96 5.53 32.85
N LEU A 18 -20.70 4.48 33.63
CA LEU A 18 -19.65 3.50 33.31
C LEU A 18 -19.97 2.72 32.04
N GLY A 19 -21.24 2.35 31.81
CA GLY A 19 -21.67 1.69 30.57
C GLY A 19 -21.42 2.56 29.33
N VAL A 20 -21.83 3.82 29.38
CA VAL A 20 -21.58 4.79 28.29
C VAL A 20 -20.08 5.02 28.09
N LEU A 21 -19.33 5.16 29.19
CA LEU A 21 -17.89 5.34 29.15
C LEU A 21 -17.19 4.12 28.52
N ALA A 22 -17.57 2.90 28.89
CA ALA A 22 -17.00 1.68 28.33
C ALA A 22 -17.22 1.58 26.82
N ILE A 23 -18.41 1.94 26.33
CA ILE A 23 -18.72 1.98 24.90
C ILE A 23 -17.87 3.04 24.19
N ALA A 24 -17.77 4.25 24.76
CA ALA A 24 -16.97 5.33 24.19
C ALA A 24 -15.48 4.95 24.09
N LEU A 25 -14.91 4.36 25.14
CA LEU A 25 -13.52 3.88 25.14
C LEU A 25 -13.32 2.74 24.13
N GLY A 26 -14.27 1.81 24.02
CA GLY A 26 -14.22 0.75 23.01
C GLY A 26 -14.17 1.30 21.59
N ALA A 27 -14.98 2.31 21.28
CA ALA A 27 -14.97 3.00 19.99
C ALA A 27 -13.62 3.69 19.72
N ILE A 28 -13.03 4.34 20.73
CA ILE A 28 -11.72 5.00 20.60
C ILE A 28 -10.61 3.98 20.32
N ILE A 29 -10.57 2.86 21.05
CA ILE A 29 -9.58 1.80 20.83
C ILE A 29 -9.69 1.25 19.41
N GLN A 30 -10.92 0.99 18.93
CA GLN A 30 -11.14 0.53 17.56
C GLN A 30 -10.68 1.57 16.52
N ALA A 31 -10.94 2.86 16.76
CA ALA A 31 -10.51 3.94 15.88
C ALA A 31 -8.98 4.03 15.81
N ILE A 32 -8.29 3.95 16.94
CA ILE A 32 -6.81 3.97 17.01
C ILE A 32 -6.22 2.74 16.30
N GLY A 33 -6.81 1.55 16.52
CA GLY A 33 -6.39 0.33 15.84
C GLY A 33 -6.50 0.46 14.31
N SER A 34 -7.63 0.97 13.83
CA SER A 34 -7.85 1.23 12.41
C SER A 34 -6.87 2.26 11.83
N ALA A 35 -6.59 3.35 12.55
CA ALA A 35 -5.64 4.37 12.12
C ALA A 35 -4.20 3.82 12.02
N THR A 36 -3.80 2.97 12.97
CA THR A 36 -2.49 2.31 12.99
C THR A 36 -2.33 1.33 11.82
N ALA A 37 -3.37 0.51 11.57
CA ALA A 37 -3.38 -0.41 10.44
C ALA A 37 -3.31 0.32 9.10
N ASN A 38 -4.06 1.43 8.95
CA ASN A 38 -4.02 2.26 7.75
C ASN A 38 -2.64 2.90 7.54
N THR A 39 -2.03 3.42 8.60
CA THR A 39 -0.68 4.02 8.54
C THR A 39 0.35 2.98 8.09
N THR A 40 0.27 1.76 8.62
CA THR A 40 1.12 0.63 8.22
C THR A 40 0.93 0.31 6.75
N TYR A 41 -0.32 0.20 6.28
CA TYR A 41 -0.65 -0.07 4.89
C TYR A 41 -0.09 1.01 3.94
N LEU A 42 -0.25 2.29 4.27
CA LEU A 42 0.27 3.39 3.44
C LEU A 42 1.79 3.39 3.38
N ARG A 43 2.46 3.18 4.52
CA ARG A 43 3.92 3.05 4.57
C ARG A 43 4.41 1.89 3.69
N ASP A 44 3.76 0.74 3.79
CA ASP A 44 4.11 -0.44 3.00
C ASP A 44 3.89 -0.19 1.49
N LYS A 45 2.83 0.54 1.12
CA LYS A 45 2.63 1.02 -0.26
C LYS A 45 3.76 1.94 -0.72
N THR A 46 4.23 2.85 0.12
CA THR A 46 5.34 3.74 -0.22
C THR A 46 6.61 2.95 -0.53
N PHE A 47 6.99 2.00 0.32
CA PHE A 47 8.18 1.18 0.09
C PHE A 47 8.03 0.27 -1.14
N ALA A 48 6.88 -0.39 -1.31
CA ALA A 48 6.61 -1.17 -2.52
C ALA A 48 6.69 -0.32 -3.80
N HIS A 49 6.22 0.93 -3.74
CA HIS A 49 6.34 1.86 -4.85
C HIS A 49 7.80 2.24 -5.12
N TRP A 50 8.62 2.50 -4.09
CA TRP A 50 10.05 2.74 -4.28
C TRP A 50 10.79 1.54 -4.87
N VAL A 51 10.47 0.31 -4.45
CA VAL A 51 10.99 -0.91 -5.09
C VAL A 51 10.59 -0.96 -6.57
N ALA A 52 9.32 -0.69 -6.90
CA ALA A 52 8.88 -0.64 -8.29
C ALA A 52 9.65 0.43 -9.09
N MET A 53 9.87 1.61 -8.51
CA MET A 53 10.62 2.70 -9.14
C MET A 53 12.10 2.37 -9.32
N ASN A 54 12.73 1.65 -8.38
CA ASN A 54 14.10 1.14 -8.56
C ASN A 54 14.18 0.23 -9.78
N GLN A 55 13.20 -0.67 -9.94
CA GLN A 55 13.12 -1.55 -11.10
C GLN A 55 12.88 -0.80 -12.42
N VAL A 56 12.08 0.27 -12.41
CA VAL A 56 11.94 1.17 -13.57
C VAL A 56 13.27 1.86 -13.88
N ALA A 57 13.96 2.37 -12.86
CA ALA A 57 15.22 3.08 -13.02
C ALA A 57 16.32 2.15 -13.58
N GLU A 58 16.39 0.90 -13.11
CA GLU A 58 17.32 -0.10 -13.62
C GLU A 58 17.09 -0.41 -15.11
N LEU A 59 15.82 -0.60 -15.49
CA LEU A 59 15.46 -0.78 -16.90
C LEU A 59 15.90 0.40 -17.77
N GLN A 60 15.63 1.62 -17.31
CA GLN A 60 15.99 2.84 -18.06
C GLN A 60 17.52 3.02 -18.12
N ALA A 61 18.23 2.73 -17.03
CA ALA A 61 19.69 2.84 -16.96
C ALA A 61 20.40 1.82 -17.86
N SER A 62 19.82 0.64 -18.06
CA SER A 62 20.39 -0.39 -18.93
C SER A 62 20.52 0.05 -20.40
N GLN A 63 19.70 1.03 -20.83
CA GLN A 63 19.57 1.49 -22.22
C GLN A 63 19.30 0.37 -23.24
N ALA A 64 19.00 -0.85 -22.76
CA ALA A 64 18.70 -1.99 -23.58
C ALA A 64 17.21 -2.01 -23.91
N PHE A 65 16.87 -2.40 -25.13
CA PHE A 65 15.48 -2.63 -25.49
C PHE A 65 15.03 -3.96 -24.87
N PRO A 66 14.09 -3.96 -23.92
CA PRO A 66 13.80 -5.16 -23.14
C PRO A 66 13.09 -6.22 -24.01
N PRO A 67 13.47 -7.50 -23.89
CA PRO A 67 12.76 -8.59 -24.55
C PRO A 67 11.37 -8.78 -23.92
N ILE A 68 10.41 -9.26 -24.71
CA ILE A 68 9.08 -9.63 -24.23
C ILE A 68 9.19 -10.80 -23.26
N GLY A 69 8.44 -10.75 -22.16
CA GLY A 69 8.40 -11.83 -21.18
C GLY A 69 8.17 -11.35 -19.76
N THR A 70 8.25 -12.30 -18.83
CA THR A 70 8.08 -12.04 -17.40
C THR A 70 9.37 -12.38 -16.66
N GLU A 71 9.81 -11.45 -15.84
CA GLU A 71 10.94 -11.59 -14.92
C GLU A 71 10.44 -11.40 -13.49
N LYS A 72 11.03 -12.11 -12.53
CA LYS A 72 10.68 -12.00 -11.11
C LYS A 72 11.94 -11.98 -10.28
N GLY A 73 11.89 -11.25 -9.17
CA GLY A 73 12.98 -11.20 -8.21
C GLY A 73 12.51 -10.74 -6.84
N SER A 74 13.47 -10.55 -5.95
CA SER A 74 13.23 -9.91 -4.67
C SER A 74 14.25 -8.81 -4.39
N GLU A 75 13.84 -7.85 -3.58
CA GLU A 75 14.68 -6.72 -3.14
C GLU A 75 14.40 -6.44 -1.67
N VAL A 76 15.46 -6.23 -0.89
CA VAL A 76 15.33 -5.87 0.52
C VAL A 76 15.29 -4.36 0.67
N MET A 77 14.20 -3.83 1.23
CA MET A 77 14.04 -2.41 1.53
C MET A 77 13.32 -2.21 2.86
N ALA A 78 13.81 -1.27 3.67
CA ALA A 78 13.25 -0.96 5.00
C ALA A 78 13.15 -2.21 5.91
N ASN A 79 14.18 -3.07 5.87
CA ASN A 79 14.24 -4.33 6.62
C ASN A 79 13.09 -5.32 6.29
N HIS A 80 12.55 -5.22 5.07
CA HIS A 80 11.54 -6.14 4.55
C HIS A 80 11.96 -6.63 3.16
N GLU A 81 11.73 -7.90 2.86
CA GLU A 81 11.96 -8.45 1.53
C GLU A 81 10.70 -8.28 0.68
N TRP A 82 10.83 -7.58 -0.44
CA TRP A 82 9.77 -7.31 -1.39
C TRP A 82 9.91 -8.22 -2.60
N PHE A 83 8.79 -8.72 -3.12
CA PHE A 83 8.78 -9.61 -4.28
C PHE A 83 8.23 -8.85 -5.47
N TRP A 84 9.07 -8.61 -6.48
CA TRP A 84 8.68 -7.90 -7.68
C TRP A 84 8.54 -8.85 -8.86
N GLN A 85 7.63 -8.51 -9.76
CA GLN A 85 7.45 -9.15 -11.05
C GLN A 85 7.37 -8.06 -12.11
N ARG A 86 8.19 -8.20 -13.15
CA ARG A 86 8.26 -7.32 -14.31
C ARG A 86 7.70 -8.09 -15.50
N GLU A 87 6.71 -7.52 -16.17
CA GLU A 87 6.11 -8.06 -17.37
C GLU A 87 6.29 -7.09 -18.52
N VAL A 88 6.99 -7.53 -19.56
CA VAL A 88 7.27 -6.75 -20.77
C VAL A 88 6.35 -7.23 -21.87
N ASN A 89 5.49 -6.33 -22.33
CA ASN A 89 4.49 -6.55 -23.36
C ASN A 89 4.75 -5.66 -24.58
N GLU A 90 4.18 -6.05 -25.71
CA GLU A 90 4.12 -5.18 -26.88
C GLU A 90 3.31 -3.92 -26.56
N THR A 91 3.74 -2.78 -27.11
CA THR A 91 2.98 -1.55 -26.94
C THR A 91 1.76 -1.56 -27.86
N PRO A 92 0.53 -1.45 -27.33
CA PRO A 92 -0.68 -1.40 -28.15
C PRO A 92 -0.69 -0.13 -29.03
N GLY A 93 -1.14 -0.25 -30.28
CA GLY A 93 -1.35 0.91 -31.16
C GLY A 93 -0.82 0.71 -32.57
N ARG A 94 -0.50 1.82 -33.25
CA ARG A 94 0.04 1.81 -34.62
C ARG A 94 1.42 1.11 -34.65
N GLU A 95 1.67 0.32 -35.68
CA GLU A 95 2.89 -0.50 -35.84
C GLU A 95 4.19 0.30 -35.65
N GLU A 96 4.22 1.57 -36.10
CA GLU A 96 5.38 2.46 -35.95
C GLU A 96 5.77 2.70 -34.48
N ILE A 97 4.78 2.83 -33.59
CA ILE A 97 5.00 3.06 -32.15
C ILE A 97 5.25 1.72 -31.45
N ALA A 98 4.50 0.68 -31.83
CA ALA A 98 4.62 -0.67 -31.28
C ALA A 98 6.01 -1.29 -31.52
N ASN A 99 6.63 -1.03 -32.68
CA ASN A 99 7.95 -1.55 -33.02
C ASN A 99 9.11 -0.79 -32.35
N ARG A 100 8.85 0.42 -31.84
CA ARG A 100 9.87 1.28 -31.22
C ARG A 100 9.75 1.39 -29.71
N SER A 101 8.75 0.74 -29.10
CA SER A 101 8.52 0.78 -27.66
C SER A 101 8.07 -0.57 -27.10
N ARG A 102 8.30 -0.75 -25.81
CA ARG A 102 7.76 -1.84 -25.01
C ARG A 102 7.00 -1.27 -23.83
N GLN A 103 5.83 -1.83 -23.56
CA GLN A 103 5.11 -1.56 -22.33
C GLN A 103 5.67 -2.47 -21.25
N VAL A 104 6.05 -1.91 -20.10
CA VAL A 104 6.54 -2.69 -18.98
C VAL A 104 5.64 -2.43 -17.77
N VAL A 105 5.11 -3.51 -17.19
CA VAL A 105 4.32 -3.48 -15.97
C VAL A 105 5.13 -4.10 -14.85
N ILE A 106 5.30 -3.38 -13.76
CA ILE A 106 6.05 -3.82 -12.59
C ILE A 106 5.09 -3.91 -11.41
N GLU A 107 4.93 -5.12 -10.91
CA GLU A 107 4.10 -5.42 -9.75
C GLU A 107 4.97 -5.74 -8.55
N VAL A 108 4.65 -5.18 -7.39
CA VAL A 108 5.37 -5.45 -6.15
C VAL A 108 4.40 -5.99 -5.10
N ARG A 109 4.75 -7.15 -4.54
CA ARG A 109 4.00 -7.86 -3.49
C ARG A 109 4.77 -7.81 -2.19
N ARG A 110 4.02 -7.83 -1.08
CA ARG A 110 4.62 -7.89 0.26
C ARG A 110 5.13 -9.30 0.55
N ASN A 111 4.35 -10.32 0.20
CA ASN A 111 4.76 -11.72 0.25
C ASN A 111 4.66 -12.35 -1.14
N LYS A 112 5.52 -13.34 -1.40
CA LYS A 112 5.59 -14.03 -2.68
C LYS A 112 4.26 -14.65 -3.15
N ASN A 113 3.44 -15.09 -2.21
CA ASN A 113 2.19 -15.81 -2.47
C ASN A 113 0.95 -14.90 -2.39
N ASP A 114 1.11 -13.59 -2.22
CA ASP A 114 -0.03 -12.67 -2.20
C ASP A 114 -0.75 -12.68 -3.57
N GLU A 115 -2.07 -12.90 -3.55
CA GLU A 115 -2.88 -12.95 -4.78
C GLU A 115 -2.82 -11.63 -5.56
N LYS A 116 -2.84 -10.51 -4.82
CA LYS A 116 -2.83 -9.16 -5.40
C LYS A 116 -1.55 -8.41 -5.07
N PRO A 117 -0.97 -7.67 -6.03
CA PRO A 117 0.14 -6.78 -5.74
C PRO A 117 -0.29 -5.61 -4.86
N LEU A 118 0.64 -5.14 -4.04
CA LEU A 118 0.43 -3.95 -3.22
C LEU A 118 0.51 -2.68 -4.07
N VAL A 119 1.39 -2.69 -5.07
CA VAL A 119 1.60 -1.62 -6.05
C VAL A 119 1.82 -2.24 -7.44
N SER A 120 1.26 -1.59 -8.47
CA SER A 120 1.56 -1.87 -9.87
C SER A 120 1.92 -0.54 -10.55
N VAL A 121 3.06 -0.52 -11.24
CA VAL A 121 3.57 0.64 -12.00
C VAL A 121 3.69 0.24 -13.45
N MET A 122 3.15 1.07 -14.35
CA MET A 122 3.30 0.91 -15.79
C MET A 122 4.25 1.96 -16.32
N THR A 123 5.19 1.54 -17.17
CA THR A 123 6.13 2.41 -17.86
C THR A 123 6.31 1.97 -19.32
N PHE A 124 6.92 2.83 -20.12
CA PHE A 124 7.28 2.53 -21.52
C PHE A 124 8.77 2.71 -21.71
N VAL A 125 9.39 1.76 -22.41
CA VAL A 125 10.81 1.81 -22.78
C VAL A 125 10.90 1.91 -24.29
N ALA A 126 11.54 2.98 -24.79
CA ALA A 126 11.77 3.19 -26.21
C ALA A 126 13.09 2.55 -26.66
N LYS A 127 13.15 2.11 -27.91
CA LYS A 127 14.40 1.67 -28.54
C LYS A 127 15.28 2.89 -28.79
N SER A 128 16.49 2.90 -28.22
CA SER A 128 17.49 3.95 -28.50
C SER A 128 17.86 3.93 -29.99
N ILE A 129 18.01 5.11 -30.59
CA ILE A 129 18.27 5.34 -32.02
C ILE A 129 19.73 5.04 -32.34
#